data_AF-A0A955HW93-F1
#
_entry.id   AF-A0A955HW93-F1
#
_cell.length_a   1.000
_cell.length_b   1.000
_cell.length_c   1.000
_cell.angle_alpha   90.00
_cell.angle_beta   90.00
_cell.angle_gamma   90.00
#
_symmetry.space_group_name_H-M   'P 1'
#
loop_
_entity.id
_entity.type
_entity.pdbx_description
1 polymer ?
#
loop_
_entity_poly.entity_id
_entity_poly.type
_entity_poly.pdbx_seq_one_letter_code
_entity_poly.pdbx_strand_id
1 'polypeptide(L)'
;MRKIPATMATQHPDNACPIYFLGERFIHAKDEIEECFRCFSELDIDEYMWDWEGKFVDEAVIDRLYNQHHDYFKKTRLGKDKFLTFRIPNIWIESSHKLPRAFMNLLSAEKAAKTYKFHSPPLFEVILPMATKASQLIYLQKTFKKIAAVTEDIFEMKSQLEMIDIIPLFEEFEVMDRAQKILGTYVDFLEKEYKTKPKYMRVFTARSDTALNGGFLPAKLAIKIALNHYHEFGKKRGIEMYPWVGGGCLPFRGGINPENIDAAIDEHRGVATLTAQSAFRYDYPMKNVKAAIKKINEQVPKNRLKYIPITPAENRAIMNFSRTAQKMYQPTVESIAT
;
A
#
# COMPACT_ATOMS: atom_id res chain seq x y z
N MET A 1 -4.30 -18.80 7.16
CA MET A 1 -3.68 -17.52 6.79
C MET A 1 -4.65 -16.79 5.88
N ARG A 2 -4.85 -15.47 6.01
CA ARG A 2 -5.77 -14.73 5.12
C ARG A 2 -5.24 -14.70 3.69
N LYS A 3 -6.11 -14.49 2.70
CA LYS A 3 -5.68 -14.18 1.32
C LYS A 3 -4.80 -12.93 1.37
N ILE A 4 -3.63 -12.97 0.72
CA ILE A 4 -2.79 -11.79 0.53
C ILE A 4 -3.02 -11.30 -0.89
N PRO A 5 -3.45 -10.04 -1.08
CA PRO A 5 -3.78 -9.51 -2.41
C PRO A 5 -2.52 -9.34 -3.25
N ALA A 6 -2.57 -9.81 -4.49
CA ALA A 6 -1.45 -9.69 -5.43
C ALA A 6 -1.47 -8.37 -6.21
N THR A 7 -2.64 -7.77 -6.34
CA THR A 7 -2.89 -6.51 -7.06
C THR A 7 -3.54 -5.49 -6.15
N MET A 8 -3.08 -4.24 -6.26
CA MET A 8 -3.67 -3.10 -5.56
C MET A 8 -4.01 -1.98 -6.55
N ALA A 9 -5.30 -1.66 -6.70
CA ALA A 9 -5.73 -0.41 -7.30
C ALA A 9 -5.39 0.75 -6.37
N THR A 10 -4.93 1.87 -6.92
CA THR A 10 -4.68 3.09 -6.15
C THR A 10 -5.33 4.31 -6.81
N GLN A 11 -5.50 5.38 -6.03
CA GLN A 11 -6.16 6.62 -6.43
C GLN A 11 -5.23 7.68 -7.04
N HIS A 12 -4.06 7.27 -7.55
CA HIS A 12 -3.09 8.18 -8.15
C HIS A 12 -3.68 8.90 -9.38
N PRO A 13 -3.48 10.21 -9.53
CA PRO A 13 -4.01 10.98 -10.66
C PRO A 13 -3.05 10.92 -11.87
N ASP A 14 -2.72 9.72 -12.34
CA ASP A 14 -1.72 9.52 -13.41
C ASP A 14 -2.32 9.21 -14.78
N ASN A 15 -3.64 9.04 -14.91
CA ASN A 15 -4.30 8.77 -16.19
C ASN A 15 -4.41 10.01 -17.08
N ALA A 16 -4.34 9.82 -18.39
CA ALA A 16 -4.54 10.86 -19.40
C ALA A 16 -5.88 10.72 -20.13
N CYS A 17 -6.37 9.49 -20.32
CA CYS A 17 -7.60 9.19 -21.02
C CYS A 17 -8.82 9.38 -20.10
N PRO A 18 -9.99 9.69 -20.68
CA PRO A 18 -11.25 9.61 -19.95
C PRO A 18 -11.51 8.19 -19.45
N ILE A 19 -12.03 8.07 -18.23
CA ILE A 19 -12.38 6.77 -17.66
C ILE A 19 -13.67 6.26 -18.31
N TYR A 20 -13.68 4.98 -18.68
CA TYR A 20 -14.68 4.41 -19.57
C TYR A 20 -16.13 4.49 -19.05
N PHE A 21 -16.34 4.60 -17.74
CA PHE A 21 -17.68 4.61 -17.14
C PHE A 21 -18.17 6.01 -16.74
N LEU A 22 -17.30 7.03 -16.70
CA LEU A 22 -17.72 8.43 -16.51
C LEU A 22 -17.63 9.27 -17.79
N GLY A 23 -16.76 8.89 -18.74
CA GLY A 23 -16.46 9.72 -19.91
C GLY A 23 -15.61 10.96 -19.58
N GLU A 24 -15.12 11.09 -18.36
CA GLU A 24 -14.29 12.20 -17.88
C GLU A 24 -12.89 11.73 -17.47
N ARG A 25 -11.89 12.62 -17.51
CA ARG A 25 -10.52 12.28 -17.09
C ARG A 25 -10.34 12.33 -15.58
N PHE A 26 -11.04 13.27 -14.94
CA PHE A 26 -10.96 13.50 -13.51
C PHE A 26 -11.99 12.63 -12.78
N ILE A 27 -11.56 11.97 -11.71
CA ILE A 27 -12.43 11.15 -10.86
C ILE A 27 -12.72 11.95 -9.60
N HIS A 28 -13.96 12.41 -9.44
CA HIS A 28 -14.36 13.11 -8.21
C HIS A 28 -14.51 12.11 -7.06
N ALA A 29 -14.37 12.59 -5.82
CA ALA A 29 -14.50 11.76 -4.62
C ALA A 29 -15.81 10.95 -4.56
N LYS A 30 -16.92 11.50 -5.07
CA LYS A 30 -18.22 10.81 -5.15
C LYS A 30 -18.20 9.61 -6.11
N ASP A 31 -17.36 9.65 -7.14
CA ASP A 31 -17.28 8.64 -8.20
C ASP A 31 -16.26 7.54 -7.85
N GLU A 32 -15.40 7.78 -6.84
CA GLU A 32 -14.42 6.79 -6.35
C GLU A 32 -15.09 5.55 -5.73
N ILE A 33 -16.36 5.66 -5.28
CA ILE A 33 -17.14 4.51 -4.82
C ILE A 33 -17.41 3.52 -5.97
N GLU A 34 -17.93 4.04 -7.08
CA GLU A 34 -18.18 3.25 -8.29
C GLU A 34 -16.86 2.74 -8.87
N GLU A 35 -15.82 3.57 -8.86
CA GLU A 35 -14.48 3.18 -9.29
C GLU A 35 -13.94 1.98 -8.49
N CYS A 36 -14.03 2.04 -7.17
CA CYS A 36 -13.61 0.97 -6.26
C CYS A 36 -14.39 -0.31 -6.51
N PHE A 37 -15.72 -0.21 -6.65
CA PHE A 37 -16.56 -1.34 -6.99
C PHE A 37 -16.14 -1.99 -8.32
N ARG A 38 -15.94 -1.21 -9.39
CA ARG A 38 -15.53 -1.73 -10.70
C ARG A 38 -14.14 -2.34 -10.71
N CYS A 39 -13.21 -1.80 -9.92
CA CYS A 39 -11.90 -2.44 -9.73
C CYS A 39 -12.05 -3.86 -9.20
N PHE A 40 -12.97 -4.08 -8.26
CA PHE A 40 -13.24 -5.42 -7.74
C PHE A 40 -14.04 -6.29 -8.71
N SER A 41 -15.17 -5.78 -9.23
CA SER A 41 -16.17 -6.58 -9.93
C SER A 41 -15.82 -6.83 -11.41
N GLU A 42 -15.15 -5.89 -12.07
CA GLU A 42 -14.85 -5.98 -13.50
C GLU A 42 -13.39 -6.32 -13.82
N LEU A 43 -12.46 -5.78 -13.02
CA LEU A 43 -11.02 -5.97 -13.24
C LEU A 43 -10.44 -7.12 -12.42
N ASP A 44 -11.18 -7.62 -11.41
CA ASP A 44 -10.72 -8.62 -10.46
C ASP A 44 -9.45 -8.21 -9.69
N ILE A 45 -9.29 -6.91 -9.44
CA ILE A 45 -8.23 -6.41 -8.56
C ILE A 45 -8.53 -6.88 -7.13
N ASP A 46 -7.51 -7.28 -6.37
CA ASP A 46 -7.71 -7.86 -5.05
C ASP A 46 -7.82 -6.84 -3.92
N GLU A 47 -7.17 -5.69 -4.06
CA GLU A 47 -7.15 -4.63 -3.06
C GLU A 47 -7.30 -3.25 -3.68
N TYR A 48 -7.97 -2.33 -2.98
CA TYR A 48 -8.09 -0.94 -3.38
C TYR A 48 -7.54 -0.05 -2.25
N MET A 49 -6.67 0.90 -2.59
CA MET A 49 -6.11 1.87 -1.65
C MET A 49 -6.99 3.12 -1.62
N TRP A 50 -7.52 3.45 -0.44
CA TRP A 50 -8.33 4.64 -0.19
C TRP A 50 -7.46 5.74 0.42
N ASP A 51 -7.27 6.85 -0.29
CA ASP A 51 -6.23 7.85 -0.03
C ASP A 51 -6.71 8.99 0.89
N TRP A 52 -6.55 8.79 2.19
CA TRP A 52 -6.79 9.80 3.23
C TRP A 52 -5.70 10.84 3.35
N GLU A 53 -4.53 10.65 2.72
CA GLU A 53 -3.45 11.60 2.78
C GLU A 53 -3.73 12.77 1.82
N GLY A 54 -3.71 12.51 0.53
CA GLY A 54 -3.73 13.56 -0.50
C GLY A 54 -5.12 14.05 -0.91
N LYS A 55 -6.21 13.37 -0.51
CA LYS A 55 -7.57 13.68 -0.99
C LYS A 55 -8.56 14.11 0.09
N PHE A 56 -9.68 14.69 -0.35
CA PHE A 56 -10.86 14.89 0.47
C PHE A 56 -11.75 13.65 0.34
N VAL A 57 -11.67 12.79 1.34
CA VAL A 57 -12.16 11.41 1.25
C VAL A 57 -13.63 11.28 1.64
N ASP A 58 -14.35 10.36 0.99
CA ASP A 58 -15.66 9.92 1.46
C ASP A 58 -15.51 8.99 2.67
N GLU A 59 -15.86 9.50 3.86
CA GLU A 59 -15.81 8.75 5.11
C GLU A 59 -16.88 7.63 5.12
N ALA A 60 -17.97 7.73 4.36
CA ALA A 60 -19.02 6.71 4.32
C ALA A 60 -18.74 5.58 3.31
N VAL A 61 -17.47 5.36 2.92
CA VAL A 61 -17.10 4.42 1.85
C VAL A 61 -17.68 3.02 2.04
N ILE A 62 -17.64 2.46 3.26
CA ILE A 62 -18.17 1.11 3.52
C ILE A 62 -19.70 1.07 3.42
N ASP A 63 -20.39 2.04 4.01
CA ASP A 63 -21.85 2.12 3.92
C ASP A 63 -22.31 2.30 2.47
N ARG A 64 -21.63 3.15 1.68
CA ARG A 64 -21.97 3.36 0.28
C ARG A 64 -21.71 2.12 -0.57
N LEU A 65 -20.55 1.47 -0.43
CA LEU A 65 -20.24 0.24 -1.15
C LEU A 65 -21.27 -0.86 -0.84
N TYR A 66 -21.61 -1.06 0.43
CA TYR A 66 -22.57 -2.08 0.84
C TYR A 66 -24.01 -1.75 0.46
N ASN A 67 -24.41 -0.47 0.48
CA ASN A 67 -25.75 -0.07 0.08
C ASN A 67 -25.92 -0.15 -1.44
N GLN A 68 -25.00 0.47 -2.21
CA GLN A 68 -25.08 0.58 -3.66
C GLN A 68 -24.79 -0.74 -4.38
N HIS A 69 -23.92 -1.59 -3.81
CA HIS A 69 -23.49 -2.86 -4.41
C HIS A 69 -23.68 -4.05 -3.47
N HIS A 70 -24.78 -4.06 -2.72
CA HIS A 70 -25.12 -5.05 -1.71
C HIS A 70 -24.94 -6.50 -2.17
N ASP A 71 -25.52 -6.87 -3.31
CA ASP A 71 -25.52 -8.25 -3.79
C ASP A 71 -24.13 -8.76 -4.16
N TYR A 72 -23.25 -7.86 -4.59
CA TYR A 72 -21.84 -8.19 -4.83
C TYR A 72 -21.12 -8.45 -3.51
N PHE A 73 -21.18 -7.53 -2.55
CA PHE A 73 -20.42 -7.64 -1.30
C PHE A 73 -20.96 -8.71 -0.34
N LYS A 74 -22.22 -9.11 -0.49
CA LYS A 74 -22.77 -10.30 0.17
C LYS A 74 -22.04 -11.60 -0.25
N LYS A 75 -21.61 -11.67 -1.51
CA LYS A 75 -20.91 -12.83 -2.09
C LYS A 75 -19.39 -12.68 -1.99
N THR A 76 -18.89 -11.49 -2.29
CA THR A 76 -17.47 -11.12 -2.31
C THR A 76 -17.18 -10.21 -1.13
N ARG A 77 -16.72 -10.78 -0.02
CA ARG A 77 -16.67 -10.09 1.27
C ARG A 77 -15.41 -9.22 1.37
N LEU A 78 -15.58 -7.94 1.72
CA LEU A 78 -14.47 -7.07 2.10
C LEU A 78 -13.82 -7.58 3.39
N GLY A 79 -12.49 -7.46 3.45
CA GLY A 79 -11.66 -7.96 4.55
C GLY A 79 -11.35 -9.46 4.49
N LYS A 80 -11.93 -10.19 3.52
CA LYS A 80 -11.72 -11.63 3.34
C LYS A 80 -11.39 -12.03 1.91
N ASP A 81 -12.24 -11.66 0.95
CA ASP A 81 -12.11 -12.04 -0.46
C ASP A 81 -11.47 -10.92 -1.29
N LYS A 82 -11.82 -9.66 -0.96
CA LYS A 82 -11.27 -8.40 -1.47
C LYS A 82 -10.92 -7.48 -0.30
N PHE A 83 -10.04 -6.50 -0.52
CA PHE A 83 -9.49 -5.66 0.54
C PHE A 83 -9.60 -4.18 0.19
N LEU A 84 -9.92 -3.35 1.17
CA LEU A 84 -9.84 -1.90 1.06
C LEU A 84 -8.88 -1.43 2.17
N THR A 85 -7.88 -0.63 1.82
CA THR A 85 -6.79 -0.28 2.73
C THR A 85 -6.57 1.22 2.72
N PHE A 86 -6.56 1.83 3.90
CA PHE A 86 -6.44 3.28 4.00
C PHE A 86 -4.99 3.73 3.94
N ARG A 87 -4.66 4.64 3.03
CA ARG A 87 -3.42 5.42 3.10
C ARG A 87 -3.69 6.64 3.97
N ILE A 88 -3.25 6.58 5.22
CA ILE A 88 -3.49 7.63 6.23
C ILE A 88 -2.53 8.81 6.03
N PRO A 89 -2.88 10.03 6.47
CA PRO A 89 -1.95 11.15 6.43
C PRO A 89 -0.74 10.91 7.35
N ASN A 90 0.42 11.45 6.97
CA ASN A 90 1.59 11.49 7.83
C ASN A 90 1.63 12.78 8.64
N ILE A 91 1.18 12.71 9.89
CA ILE A 91 1.09 13.86 10.81
C ILE A 91 2.44 14.50 11.19
N TRP A 92 3.56 13.83 10.87
CA TRP A 92 4.90 14.35 11.12
C TRP A 92 5.45 15.17 9.94
N ILE A 93 4.78 15.11 8.79
CA ILE A 93 5.10 15.90 7.61
C ILE A 93 4.13 17.07 7.49
N GLU A 94 2.83 16.80 7.61
CA GLU A 94 1.79 17.82 7.55
C GLU A 94 0.79 17.67 8.71
N SER A 95 0.42 18.79 9.33
CA SER A 95 -0.65 18.79 10.34
C SER A 95 -1.97 18.41 9.68
N SER A 96 -2.60 17.34 10.17
CA SER A 96 -3.83 16.82 9.57
C SER A 96 -4.82 16.38 10.63
N HIS A 97 -6.06 16.84 10.47
CA HIS A 97 -7.21 16.36 11.24
C HIS A 97 -7.79 15.05 10.69
N LYS A 98 -7.24 14.53 9.58
CA LYS A 98 -7.78 13.33 8.90
C LYS A 98 -7.37 12.03 9.59
N LEU A 99 -6.26 11.98 10.34
CA LEU A 99 -5.81 10.75 11.01
C LEU A 99 -6.81 10.22 12.05
N PRO A 100 -7.30 11.04 13.02
CA PRO A 100 -8.33 10.57 13.96
C PRO A 100 -9.60 10.12 13.24
N ARG A 101 -10.00 10.81 12.16
CA ARG A 101 -11.17 10.42 11.36
C ARG A 101 -10.98 9.07 10.70
N ALA A 102 -9.83 8.82 10.06
CA ALA A 102 -9.51 7.52 9.48
C ALA A 102 -9.56 6.38 10.51
N PHE A 103 -9.06 6.61 11.73
CA PHE A 103 -9.12 5.63 12.82
C PHE A 103 -10.55 5.35 13.29
N MET A 104 -11.36 6.39 13.51
CA MET A 104 -12.79 6.22 13.80
C MET A 104 -13.54 5.55 12.65
N ASN A 105 -13.08 5.78 11.41
CA ASN A 105 -13.67 5.20 10.23
C ASN A 105 -13.47 3.68 10.16
N LEU A 106 -12.30 3.17 10.56
CA LEU A 106 -12.07 1.71 10.69
C LEU A 106 -13.05 1.06 11.68
N LEU A 107 -13.29 1.71 12.83
CA LEU A 107 -14.19 1.19 13.87
C LEU A 107 -15.66 1.25 13.44
N SER A 108 -16.07 2.36 12.83
CA SER A 108 -17.44 2.50 12.29
C SER A 108 -17.70 1.57 11.11
N ALA A 109 -16.71 1.34 10.24
CA ALA A 109 -16.78 0.34 9.18
C ALA A 109 -17.05 -1.07 9.72
N GLU A 110 -16.44 -1.46 10.85
CA GLU A 110 -16.73 -2.72 11.52
C GLU A 110 -18.20 -2.80 11.95
N LYS A 111 -18.71 -1.74 12.59
CA LYS A 111 -20.12 -1.67 12.99
C LYS A 111 -21.07 -1.71 11.80
N ALA A 112 -20.75 -1.02 10.71
CA ALA A 112 -21.51 -1.05 9.47
C ALA A 112 -21.58 -2.48 8.92
N ALA A 113 -20.44 -3.16 8.77
CA ALA A 113 -20.40 -4.54 8.30
C ALA A 113 -21.25 -5.51 9.14
N LYS A 114 -21.23 -5.37 10.48
CA LYS A 114 -22.11 -6.15 11.37
C LYS A 114 -23.58 -5.86 11.11
N THR A 115 -23.94 -4.59 10.86
CA THR A 115 -25.32 -4.17 10.57
C THR A 115 -25.84 -4.78 9.27
N TYR A 116 -25.03 -4.78 8.21
CA TYR A 116 -25.35 -5.46 6.93
C TYR A 116 -25.23 -7.00 7.01
N LYS A 117 -24.80 -7.55 8.15
CA LYS A 117 -24.52 -9.00 8.36
C LYS A 117 -23.48 -9.56 7.40
N PHE A 118 -22.47 -8.74 7.05
CA PHE A 118 -21.34 -9.11 6.19
C PHE A 118 -20.10 -9.48 7.03
N HIS A 119 -19.00 -9.84 6.35
CA HIS A 119 -17.74 -10.13 7.04
C HIS A 119 -17.25 -8.91 7.83
N SER A 120 -16.76 -9.16 9.04
CA SER A 120 -16.32 -8.15 9.98
C SER A 120 -15.03 -8.63 10.66
N PRO A 121 -14.02 -7.76 10.85
CA PRO A 121 -13.95 -6.38 10.35
C PRO A 121 -13.66 -6.31 8.84
N PRO A 122 -14.27 -5.37 8.10
CA PRO A 122 -14.04 -5.23 6.65
C PRO A 122 -12.73 -4.50 6.32
N LEU A 123 -12.21 -3.73 7.28
CA LEU A 123 -10.98 -2.94 7.21
C LEU A 123 -10.16 -3.20 8.47
N PHE A 124 -8.85 -3.34 8.33
CA PHE A 124 -7.96 -3.63 9.47
C PHE A 124 -6.50 -3.22 9.22
N GLU A 125 -6.18 -2.80 8.00
CA GLU A 125 -4.85 -2.39 7.55
C GLU A 125 -4.82 -0.89 7.25
N VAL A 126 -3.69 -0.25 7.57
CA VAL A 126 -3.41 1.14 7.18
C VAL A 126 -2.01 1.27 6.60
N ILE A 127 -1.84 2.11 5.59
CA ILE A 127 -0.56 2.48 5.00
C ILE A 127 -0.13 3.82 5.59
N LEU A 128 1.05 3.86 6.20
CA LEU A 128 1.69 5.11 6.61
C LEU A 128 2.68 5.57 5.51
N PRO A 129 2.37 6.61 4.71
CA PRO A 129 3.30 7.20 3.75
C PRO A 129 4.48 7.88 4.45
N MET A 130 5.59 8.05 3.73
CA MET A 130 6.80 8.72 4.20
C MET A 130 7.27 8.23 5.58
N ALA A 131 7.16 6.91 5.82
CA ALA A 131 7.58 6.31 7.07
C ALA A 131 9.12 6.31 7.14
N THR A 132 9.71 6.83 8.21
CA THR A 132 11.17 6.92 8.36
C THR A 132 11.70 6.35 9.68
N LYS A 133 10.82 6.17 10.68
CA LYS A 133 11.21 5.74 12.04
C LYS A 133 10.17 4.82 12.67
N ALA A 134 10.64 3.88 13.49
CA ALA A 134 9.76 2.94 14.20
C ALA A 134 8.82 3.64 15.19
N SER A 135 9.25 4.77 15.77
CA SER A 135 8.45 5.57 16.69
C SER A 135 7.12 6.04 16.07
N GLN A 136 7.07 6.23 14.74
CA GLN A 136 5.85 6.58 14.03
C GLN A 136 4.84 5.42 14.05
N LEU A 137 5.28 4.21 13.73
CA LEU A 137 4.45 3.00 13.78
C LEU A 137 3.95 2.73 15.21
N ILE A 138 4.85 2.84 16.19
CA ILE A 138 4.52 2.69 17.62
C ILE A 138 3.45 3.70 18.05
N TYR A 139 3.60 4.96 17.63
CA TYR A 139 2.63 6.00 17.94
C TYR A 139 1.25 5.68 17.36
N LEU A 140 1.18 5.29 16.09
CA LEU A 140 -0.09 4.93 15.44
C LEU A 140 -0.75 3.75 16.17
N GLN A 141 0.01 2.72 16.52
CA GLN A 141 -0.51 1.55 17.21
C GLN A 141 -1.09 1.90 18.58
N LYS A 142 -0.33 2.67 19.38
CA LYS A 142 -0.77 3.13 20.71
C LYS A 142 -2.01 4.03 20.60
N THR A 143 -2.02 4.94 19.63
CA THR A 143 -3.11 5.89 19.42
C THR A 143 -4.38 5.17 18.98
N PHE A 144 -4.30 4.27 18.01
CA PHE A 144 -5.45 3.49 17.57
C PHE A 144 -6.04 2.66 18.72
N LYS A 145 -5.20 1.96 19.49
CA LYS A 145 -5.66 1.16 20.64
C LYS A 145 -6.40 2.01 21.69
N LYS A 146 -5.93 3.24 21.95
CA LYS A 146 -6.62 4.19 22.83
C LYS A 146 -7.98 4.62 22.25
N ILE A 147 -8.02 4.97 20.96
CA ILE A 147 -9.27 5.36 20.30
C ILE A 147 -10.27 4.22 20.31
N ALA A 148 -9.85 2.98 20.03
CA ALA A 148 -10.70 1.80 20.08
C ALA A 148 -11.31 1.59 21.48
N ALA A 149 -10.50 1.70 22.54
CA ALA A 149 -10.98 1.58 23.92
C ALA A 149 -11.98 2.69 24.28
N VAL A 150 -11.64 3.96 24.02
CA VAL A 150 -12.53 5.10 24.29
C VAL A 150 -13.84 5.01 23.50
N THR A 151 -13.79 4.49 22.28
CA THR A 151 -14.96 4.31 21.43
C THR A 151 -15.89 3.21 21.97
N GLU A 152 -15.32 2.12 22.50
CA GLU A 152 -16.10 1.09 23.21
C GLU A 152 -16.76 1.70 24.46
N ASP A 153 -16.02 2.48 25.25
CA ASP A 153 -16.52 3.04 26.51
C ASP A 153 -17.60 4.12 26.33
N ILE A 154 -17.43 5.03 25.37
CA ILE A 154 -18.33 6.19 25.19
C ILE A 154 -19.54 5.85 24.32
N PHE A 155 -19.34 5.08 23.25
CA PHE A 155 -20.37 4.84 22.23
C PHE A 155 -20.90 3.40 22.23
N GLU A 156 -20.46 2.57 23.17
CA GLU A 156 -20.79 1.14 23.24
C GLU A 156 -20.44 0.40 21.93
N MET A 157 -19.44 0.92 21.21
CA MET A 157 -19.00 0.43 19.91
C MET A 157 -17.82 -0.53 20.08
N LYS A 158 -18.13 -1.72 20.61
CA LYS A 158 -17.13 -2.78 20.77
C LYS A 158 -16.56 -3.24 19.42
N SER A 159 -15.24 -3.12 19.32
CA SER A 159 -14.46 -3.45 18.13
C SER A 159 -13.69 -4.77 18.33
N GLN A 160 -13.57 -5.56 17.26
CA GLN A 160 -12.64 -6.68 17.21
C GLN A 160 -11.22 -6.20 16.90
N LEU A 161 -11.08 -4.99 16.37
CA LEU A 161 -9.81 -4.33 16.14
C LEU A 161 -9.31 -3.70 17.44
N GLU A 162 -8.63 -4.48 18.28
CA GLU A 162 -7.82 -3.91 19.37
C GLU A 162 -6.54 -3.24 18.87
N MET A 163 -6.15 -3.59 17.65
CA MET A 163 -4.91 -3.25 17.00
C MET A 163 -5.15 -3.20 15.48
N ILE A 164 -4.36 -2.37 14.80
CA ILE A 164 -4.32 -2.30 13.33
C ILE A 164 -3.04 -2.93 12.81
N ASP A 165 -3.10 -3.42 11.59
CA ASP A 165 -1.94 -3.85 10.82
C ASP A 165 -1.38 -2.62 10.09
N ILE A 166 -0.26 -2.08 10.57
CA ILE A 166 0.38 -0.91 9.95
C ILE A 166 1.37 -1.36 8.87
N ILE A 167 1.15 -0.89 7.65
CA ILE A 167 2.04 -1.05 6.50
C ILE A 167 2.88 0.24 6.34
N PRO A 168 4.17 0.23 6.72
CA PRO A 168 5.03 1.37 6.44
C PRO A 168 5.29 1.46 4.92
N LEU A 169 5.10 2.66 4.36
CA LEU A 169 5.53 3.01 3.01
C LEU A 169 6.86 3.76 3.09
N PHE A 170 7.90 3.13 2.56
CA PHE A 170 9.26 3.67 2.48
C PHE A 170 9.50 4.28 1.10
N GLU A 171 10.00 5.52 1.07
CA GLU A 171 10.07 6.34 -0.14
C GLU A 171 11.49 6.86 -0.45
N GLU A 172 12.43 6.69 0.47
CA GLU A 172 13.83 7.09 0.33
C GLU A 172 14.75 5.87 0.37
N PHE A 173 15.79 5.85 -0.47
CA PHE A 173 16.67 4.68 -0.55
C PHE A 173 17.52 4.47 0.72
N GLU A 174 17.89 5.54 1.44
CA GLU A 174 18.55 5.43 2.75
C GLU A 174 17.63 4.84 3.81
N VAL A 175 16.34 5.11 3.73
CA VAL A 175 15.34 4.55 4.63
C VAL A 175 15.14 3.07 4.33
N MET A 176 15.07 2.70 3.04
CA MET A 176 14.98 1.31 2.59
C MET A 176 16.21 0.48 3.05
N ASP A 177 17.41 1.05 2.97
CA ASP A 177 18.65 0.41 3.45
C ASP A 177 18.58 0.09 4.95
N ARG A 178 18.02 1.00 5.77
CA ARG A 178 17.86 0.78 7.23
C ARG A 178 16.53 0.17 7.65
N ALA A 179 15.70 -0.29 6.72
CA ALA A 179 14.32 -0.70 7.02
C ALA A 179 14.24 -1.86 8.02
N GLN A 180 15.21 -2.79 8.01
CA GLN A 180 15.26 -3.89 8.98
C GLN A 180 15.32 -3.38 10.43
N LYS A 181 16.03 -2.28 10.68
CA LYS A 181 16.12 -1.65 12.01
C LYS A 181 14.78 -1.04 12.44
N ILE A 182 14.09 -0.39 11.50
CA ILE A 182 12.77 0.21 11.73
C ILE A 182 11.76 -0.89 12.09
N LEU A 183 11.66 -1.91 11.24
CA LEU A 183 10.74 -3.04 11.43
C LEU A 183 11.08 -3.81 12.71
N GLY A 184 12.36 -4.08 12.98
CA GLY A 184 12.82 -4.78 14.17
C GLY A 184 12.44 -4.04 15.46
N THR A 185 12.67 -2.72 15.51
CA THR A 185 12.30 -1.91 16.67
C THR A 185 10.78 -1.91 16.90
N TYR A 186 9.98 -1.90 15.83
CA TYR A 186 8.52 -1.97 15.93
C TYR A 186 8.04 -3.35 16.43
N VAL A 187 8.61 -4.44 15.90
CA VAL A 187 8.30 -5.81 16.35
C VAL A 187 8.70 -6.00 17.82
N ASP A 188 9.87 -5.52 18.22
CA ASP A 188 10.32 -5.59 19.62
C ASP A 188 9.35 -4.84 20.56
N PHE A 189 8.79 -3.71 20.11
CA PHE A 189 7.74 -3.00 20.84
C PHE A 189 6.48 -3.87 20.99
N LEU A 190 5.98 -4.46 19.90
CA LEU A 190 4.78 -5.32 19.94
C LEU A 190 4.98 -6.51 20.89
N GLU A 191 6.13 -7.16 20.84
CA GLU A 191 6.45 -8.30 21.70
C GLU A 191 6.55 -7.89 23.17
N LYS A 192 7.19 -6.75 23.46
CA LYS A 192 7.39 -6.29 24.85
C LYS A 192 6.12 -5.75 25.47
N GLU A 193 5.40 -4.87 24.78
CA GLU A 193 4.27 -4.11 25.32
C GLU A 193 2.94 -4.84 25.16
N TYR A 194 2.74 -5.51 24.01
CA TYR A 194 1.47 -6.18 23.69
C TYR A 194 1.57 -7.71 23.70
N LYS A 195 2.73 -8.27 24.07
CA LYS A 195 2.97 -9.72 24.18
C LYS A 195 2.57 -10.47 22.90
N THR A 196 2.73 -9.81 21.76
CA THR A 196 2.29 -10.31 20.46
C THR A 196 3.40 -10.20 19.44
N LYS A 197 3.44 -11.17 18.54
CA LYS A 197 4.37 -11.20 17.42
C LYS A 197 3.57 -11.43 16.15
N PRO A 198 3.70 -10.56 15.13
CA PRO A 198 2.96 -10.72 13.90
C PRO A 198 3.41 -11.99 13.17
N LYS A 199 2.46 -12.82 12.72
CA LYS A 199 2.76 -14.02 11.90
C LYS A 199 3.34 -13.64 10.54
N TYR A 200 2.92 -12.49 10.03
CA TYR A 200 3.43 -11.88 8.82
C TYR A 200 3.40 -10.36 8.91
N MET A 201 4.18 -9.71 8.05
CA MET A 201 4.13 -8.26 7.87
C MET A 201 4.05 -7.91 6.38
N ARG A 202 3.30 -6.85 6.10
CA ARG A 202 3.24 -6.19 4.80
C ARG A 202 4.03 -4.89 4.90
N VAL A 203 4.82 -4.60 3.88
CA VAL A 203 5.72 -3.43 3.84
C VAL A 203 5.66 -2.87 2.43
N PHE A 204 5.53 -1.57 2.28
CA PHE A 204 5.33 -0.93 0.99
C PHE A 204 6.57 -0.10 0.61
N THR A 205 7.00 -0.23 -0.64
CA THR A 205 8.13 0.53 -1.19
C THR A 205 7.64 1.37 -2.37
N ALA A 206 7.78 2.70 -2.28
CA ALA A 206 7.51 3.56 -3.42
C ALA A 206 8.63 3.41 -4.45
N ARG A 207 8.24 3.36 -5.71
CA ARG A 207 9.15 3.51 -6.84
C ARG A 207 9.14 4.92 -7.38
N SER A 208 8.00 5.63 -7.36
CA SER A 208 7.89 6.97 -7.94
C SER A 208 8.73 8.00 -7.18
N ASP A 209 8.45 8.20 -5.90
CA ASP A 209 9.09 9.21 -5.06
C ASP A 209 10.60 8.96 -4.91
N THR A 210 11.00 7.70 -4.81
CA THR A 210 12.43 7.33 -4.76
C THR A 210 13.16 7.72 -6.04
N ALA A 211 12.52 7.64 -7.20
CA ALA A 211 13.13 8.10 -8.45
C ALA A 211 13.09 9.61 -8.59
N LEU A 212 12.01 10.26 -8.17
CA LEU A 212 11.91 11.72 -8.16
C LEU A 212 13.01 12.34 -7.31
N ASN A 213 13.30 11.77 -6.14
CA ASN A 213 14.26 12.31 -5.17
C ASN A 213 15.69 11.79 -5.37
N GLY A 214 15.85 10.59 -5.91
CA GLY A 214 17.14 9.88 -5.99
C GLY A 214 17.64 9.59 -7.40
N GLY A 215 16.81 9.77 -8.43
CA GLY A 215 17.09 9.40 -9.81
C GLY A 215 16.65 7.97 -10.17
N PHE A 216 16.54 7.72 -11.48
CA PHE A 216 15.97 6.48 -12.04
C PHE A 216 16.70 5.20 -11.59
N LEU A 217 18.03 5.13 -11.78
CA LEU A 217 18.82 3.94 -11.45
C LEU A 217 18.93 3.70 -9.93
N PRO A 218 19.21 4.73 -9.10
CA PRO A 218 19.22 4.57 -7.65
C PRO A 218 17.90 4.01 -7.11
N ALA A 219 16.75 4.50 -7.58
CA ALA A 219 15.45 3.98 -7.17
C ALA A 219 15.24 2.52 -7.54
N LYS A 220 15.64 2.13 -8.76
CA LYS A 220 15.56 0.73 -9.21
C LYS A 220 16.37 -0.21 -8.33
N LEU A 221 17.60 0.18 -7.99
CA LEU A 221 18.50 -0.62 -7.16
C LEU A 221 18.05 -0.64 -5.69
N ALA A 222 17.53 0.47 -5.18
CA ALA A 222 17.01 0.57 -3.81
C ALA A 222 15.87 -0.41 -3.54
N ILE A 223 14.99 -0.64 -4.51
CA ILE A 223 13.91 -1.63 -4.38
C ILE A 223 14.48 -3.05 -4.25
N LYS A 224 15.53 -3.40 -5.00
CA LYS A 224 16.17 -4.72 -4.87
C LYS A 224 16.78 -4.91 -3.48
N ILE A 225 17.45 -3.89 -2.96
CA ILE A 225 17.94 -3.86 -1.57
C ILE A 225 16.79 -4.04 -0.59
N ALA A 226 15.72 -3.27 -0.74
CA ALA A 226 14.55 -3.30 0.12
C ALA A 226 13.93 -4.71 0.18
N LEU A 227 13.68 -5.33 -0.97
CA LEU A 227 13.12 -6.68 -1.05
C LEU A 227 14.02 -7.71 -0.37
N ASN A 228 15.34 -7.67 -0.61
CA ASN A 228 16.31 -8.52 0.08
C ASN A 228 16.24 -8.31 1.60
N HIS A 229 16.27 -7.05 2.05
CA HIS A 229 16.22 -6.69 3.47
C HIS A 229 14.95 -7.18 4.14
N TYR A 230 13.78 -7.03 3.51
CA TYR A 230 12.53 -7.51 4.08
C TYR A 230 12.55 -9.01 4.27
N HIS A 231 12.86 -9.78 3.22
CA HIS A 231 12.84 -11.25 3.33
C HIS A 231 13.89 -11.78 4.31
N GLU A 232 15.11 -11.24 4.32
CA GLU A 232 16.13 -11.63 5.30
C GLU A 232 15.73 -11.26 6.74
N PHE A 233 15.06 -10.12 6.93
CA PHE A 233 14.48 -9.77 8.22
C PHE A 233 13.42 -10.78 8.66
N GLY A 234 12.52 -11.15 7.74
CA GLY A 234 11.49 -12.15 7.96
C GLY A 234 12.06 -13.50 8.37
N LYS A 235 13.08 -13.99 7.66
CA LYS A 235 13.81 -15.22 8.01
C LYS A 235 14.40 -15.14 9.42
N LYS A 236 15.13 -14.06 9.72
CA LYS A 236 15.80 -13.86 11.02
C LYS A 236 14.81 -13.79 12.18
N ARG A 237 13.64 -13.17 11.96
CA ARG A 237 12.62 -13.00 13.00
C ARG A 237 11.55 -14.10 12.99
N GLY A 238 11.53 -15.01 12.03
CA GLY A 238 10.46 -16.00 11.88
C GLY A 238 9.10 -15.34 11.58
N ILE A 239 9.08 -14.32 10.73
CA ILE A 239 7.91 -13.57 10.31
C ILE A 239 7.81 -13.67 8.79
N GLU A 240 6.64 -14.05 8.25
CA GLU A 240 6.48 -14.05 6.80
C GLU A 240 6.38 -12.62 6.24
N MET A 241 7.10 -12.34 5.17
CA MET A 241 7.10 -11.01 4.58
C MET A 241 6.31 -10.99 3.28
N TYR A 242 5.49 -9.96 3.14
CA TYR A 242 4.68 -9.67 1.96
C TYR A 242 4.96 -8.24 1.47
N PRO A 243 6.13 -7.99 0.86
CA PRO A 243 6.49 -6.66 0.37
C PRO A 243 5.61 -6.19 -0.79
N TRP A 244 5.41 -4.90 -0.94
CA TRP A 244 4.70 -4.30 -2.06
C TRP A 244 5.61 -3.32 -2.79
N VAL A 245 5.39 -3.15 -4.09
CA VAL A 245 6.05 -2.12 -4.89
C VAL A 245 4.99 -1.26 -5.57
N GLY A 246 5.12 0.05 -5.36
CA GLY A 246 4.20 1.06 -5.86
C GLY A 246 4.82 1.86 -6.97
N GLY A 247 4.33 1.68 -8.20
CA GLY A 247 4.87 2.34 -9.39
C GLY A 247 3.82 2.63 -10.44
N GLY A 248 4.08 3.68 -11.22
CA GLY A 248 3.25 4.10 -12.35
C GLY A 248 3.65 3.42 -13.66
N CYS A 249 2.88 3.69 -14.71
CA CYS A 249 3.03 3.04 -16.02
C CYS A 249 4.30 3.43 -16.77
N LEU A 250 4.76 4.67 -16.60
CA LEU A 250 5.95 5.17 -17.29
C LEU A 250 7.24 4.58 -16.68
N PRO A 251 8.30 4.35 -17.48
CA PRO A 251 9.56 3.80 -17.00
C PRO A 251 10.09 4.56 -15.79
N PHE A 252 10.07 5.90 -15.85
CA PHE A 252 10.56 6.74 -14.76
C PHE A 252 9.79 6.56 -13.46
N ARG A 253 8.59 5.98 -13.44
CA ARG A 253 7.78 5.70 -12.23
C ARG A 253 7.63 4.22 -11.90
N GLY A 254 8.26 3.33 -12.65
CA GLY A 254 8.28 1.89 -12.38
C GLY A 254 8.01 1.02 -13.60
N GLY A 255 7.43 1.56 -14.68
CA GLY A 255 7.14 0.78 -15.88
C GLY A 255 6.11 -0.33 -15.67
N ILE A 256 5.25 -0.20 -14.65
CA ILE A 256 4.21 -1.18 -14.32
C ILE A 256 2.99 -0.85 -15.18
N ASN A 257 2.88 -1.48 -16.34
CA ASN A 257 1.78 -1.26 -17.28
C ASN A 257 1.35 -2.57 -17.97
N PRO A 258 0.16 -2.62 -18.59
CA PRO A 258 -0.37 -3.85 -19.20
C PRO A 258 0.50 -4.44 -20.33
N GLU A 259 1.21 -3.60 -21.08
CA GLU A 259 2.03 -4.02 -22.22
C GLU A 259 3.41 -4.55 -21.79
N ASN A 260 3.89 -4.13 -20.61
CA ASN A 260 5.20 -4.47 -20.06
C ASN A 260 5.09 -5.39 -18.81
N ILE A 261 3.93 -6.02 -18.59
CA ILE A 261 3.64 -6.65 -17.30
C ILE A 261 4.58 -7.82 -16.97
N ASP A 262 5.06 -8.54 -17.98
CA ASP A 262 6.04 -9.62 -17.79
C ASP A 262 7.37 -9.12 -17.24
N ALA A 263 7.93 -8.08 -17.85
CA ALA A 263 9.16 -7.47 -17.38
C ALA A 263 8.97 -6.83 -16.00
N ALA A 264 7.80 -6.22 -15.74
CA ALA A 264 7.49 -5.67 -14.43
C ALA A 264 7.42 -6.75 -13.34
N ILE A 265 6.86 -7.92 -13.62
CA ILE A 265 6.84 -9.04 -12.66
C ILE A 265 8.25 -9.61 -12.43
N ASP A 266 9.06 -9.76 -13.48
CA ASP A 266 10.43 -10.27 -13.35
C ASP A 266 11.36 -9.30 -12.60
N GLU A 267 11.23 -8.01 -12.89
CA GLU A 267 12.01 -6.94 -12.24
C GLU A 267 11.81 -6.91 -10.72
N HIS A 268 10.56 -7.17 -10.29
CA HIS A 268 10.12 -7.09 -8.89
C HIS A 268 9.92 -8.46 -8.23
N ARG A 269 10.61 -9.52 -8.70
CA ARG A 269 10.62 -10.81 -7.99
C ARG A 269 11.00 -10.60 -6.52
N GLY A 270 10.25 -11.24 -5.62
CA GLY A 270 10.30 -10.91 -4.19
C GLY A 270 9.09 -10.14 -3.68
N VAL A 271 8.34 -9.48 -4.56
CA VAL A 271 7.13 -8.74 -4.18
C VAL A 271 5.95 -9.70 -3.97
N ALA A 272 5.01 -9.29 -3.11
CA ALA A 272 3.72 -9.93 -2.89
C ALA A 272 2.55 -9.15 -3.50
N THR A 273 2.68 -7.83 -3.66
CA THR A 273 1.64 -6.96 -4.22
C THR A 273 2.23 -5.92 -5.18
N LEU A 274 1.66 -5.77 -6.37
CA LEU A 274 1.96 -4.67 -7.30
C LEU A 274 0.79 -3.70 -7.42
N THR A 275 1.08 -2.41 -7.56
CA THR A 275 0.05 -1.40 -7.79
C THR A 275 -0.38 -1.34 -9.25
N ALA A 276 -1.68 -1.23 -9.50
CA ALA A 276 -2.28 -0.82 -10.76
C ALA A 276 -2.84 0.61 -10.58
N GLN A 277 -2.05 1.63 -10.91
CA GLN A 277 -2.45 3.05 -10.84
C GLN A 277 -3.51 3.40 -11.89
N SER A 278 -4.02 4.63 -11.91
CA SER A 278 -5.14 5.00 -12.78
C SER A 278 -4.78 4.89 -14.26
N ALA A 279 -3.57 5.30 -14.66
CA ALA A 279 -3.11 5.12 -16.04
C ALA A 279 -3.16 3.65 -16.47
N PHE A 280 -2.75 2.72 -15.58
CA PHE A 280 -2.78 1.28 -15.85
C PHE A 280 -4.20 0.82 -16.19
N ARG A 281 -5.19 1.36 -15.48
CA ARG A 281 -6.59 0.95 -15.59
C ARG A 281 -7.32 1.62 -16.75
N TYR A 282 -6.92 2.84 -17.14
CA TYR A 282 -7.75 3.69 -18.01
C TYR A 282 -7.09 4.14 -19.30
N ASP A 283 -5.76 4.14 -19.39
CA ASP A 283 -5.05 4.58 -20.59
C ASP A 283 -4.73 3.44 -21.57
N TYR A 284 -5.00 2.20 -21.16
CA TYR A 284 -4.74 1.00 -21.93
C TYR A 284 -6.03 0.28 -22.33
N PRO A 285 -6.04 -0.47 -23.45
CA PRO A 285 -7.20 -1.26 -23.84
C PRO A 285 -7.65 -2.23 -22.73
N MET A 286 -8.95 -2.21 -22.40
CA MET A 286 -9.53 -3.02 -21.30
C MET A 286 -9.14 -4.50 -21.35
N LYS A 287 -9.05 -5.09 -22.55
CA LYS A 287 -8.61 -6.48 -22.73
C LYS A 287 -7.19 -6.71 -22.19
N ASN A 288 -6.28 -5.78 -22.44
CA ASN A 288 -4.90 -5.85 -21.98
C ASN A 288 -4.83 -5.64 -20.47
N VAL A 289 -5.60 -4.69 -19.93
CA VAL A 289 -5.71 -4.43 -18.47
C VAL A 289 -6.14 -5.70 -17.74
N LYS A 290 -7.25 -6.33 -18.14
CA LYS A 290 -7.75 -7.56 -17.50
C LYS A 290 -6.77 -8.72 -17.61
N ALA A 291 -6.13 -8.89 -18.78
CA ALA A 291 -5.11 -9.92 -18.97
C ALA A 291 -3.89 -9.70 -18.05
N ALA A 292 -3.44 -8.45 -17.90
CA ALA A 292 -2.33 -8.09 -17.04
C ALA A 292 -2.67 -8.29 -15.55
N ILE A 293 -3.84 -7.85 -15.07
CA ILE A 293 -4.29 -8.09 -13.68
C ILE A 293 -4.35 -9.58 -13.38
N LYS A 294 -4.96 -10.38 -14.26
CA LYS A 294 -4.98 -11.85 -14.12
C LYS A 294 -3.56 -12.42 -13.98
N LYS A 295 -2.63 -11.96 -14.81
CA LYS A 295 -1.23 -12.41 -14.77
C LYS A 295 -0.55 -12.04 -13.45
N ILE A 296 -0.76 -10.83 -12.94
CA ILE A 296 -0.23 -10.42 -11.63
C ILE A 296 -0.79 -11.34 -10.54
N ASN A 297 -2.12 -11.54 -10.51
CA ASN A 297 -2.79 -12.37 -9.52
C ASN A 297 -2.28 -13.82 -9.51
N GLU A 298 -1.89 -14.35 -10.67
CA GLU A 298 -1.36 -15.72 -10.79
C GLU A 298 0.15 -15.85 -10.52
N GLN A 299 0.96 -14.87 -10.94
CA GLN A 299 2.43 -15.01 -10.96
C GLN A 299 3.14 -14.34 -9.78
N VAL A 300 2.66 -13.18 -9.31
CA VAL A 300 3.31 -12.48 -8.19
C VAL A 300 3.38 -13.35 -6.94
N PRO A 301 2.29 -14.04 -6.51
CA PRO A 301 2.36 -14.94 -5.35
C PRO A 301 3.42 -16.05 -5.50
N LYS A 302 3.60 -16.59 -6.72
CA LYS A 302 4.59 -17.66 -7.02
C LYS A 302 6.02 -17.15 -7.00
N ASN A 303 6.22 -15.84 -7.20
CA ASN A 303 7.53 -15.19 -7.27
C ASN A 303 7.93 -14.50 -5.96
N ARG A 304 7.05 -14.49 -4.94
CA ARG A 304 7.27 -13.81 -3.66
C ARG A 304 8.58 -14.18 -2.97
N LEU A 305 9.00 -15.43 -3.03
CA LEU A 305 10.25 -15.90 -2.39
C LEU A 305 11.47 -15.87 -3.33
N LYS A 306 11.32 -15.40 -4.57
CA LYS A 306 12.37 -15.38 -5.59
C LYS A 306 13.11 -14.04 -5.67
N TYR A 307 13.25 -13.34 -4.54
CA TYR A 307 14.03 -12.10 -4.47
C TYR A 307 15.52 -12.39 -4.74
N ILE A 308 16.26 -11.36 -5.14
CA ILE A 308 17.69 -11.45 -5.40
C ILE A 308 18.43 -11.26 -4.07
N PRO A 309 19.18 -12.27 -3.57
CA PRO A 309 20.03 -12.08 -2.40
C PRO A 309 21.12 -11.06 -2.70
N ILE A 310 21.36 -10.14 -1.77
CA ILE A 310 22.38 -9.10 -1.91
C ILE A 310 23.35 -9.22 -0.74
N THR A 311 24.64 -9.38 -1.04
CA THR A 311 25.70 -9.45 -0.04
C THR A 311 25.97 -8.08 0.59
N PRO A 312 26.58 -8.02 1.78
CA PRO A 312 26.97 -6.75 2.39
C PRO A 312 27.91 -5.90 1.51
N ALA A 313 28.75 -6.53 0.70
CA ALA A 313 29.66 -5.83 -0.21
C ALA A 313 28.90 -5.19 -1.39
N GLU A 314 27.99 -5.93 -2.03
CA GLU A 314 27.11 -5.42 -3.08
C GLU A 314 26.21 -4.30 -2.56
N ASN A 315 25.62 -4.46 -1.37
CA ASN A 315 24.81 -3.42 -0.74
C ASN A 315 25.60 -2.11 -0.59
N ARG A 316 26.83 -2.18 -0.07
CA ARG A 316 27.72 -1.00 0.03
C ARG A 316 28.04 -0.38 -1.32
N ALA A 317 28.32 -1.20 -2.33
CA ALA A 317 28.61 -0.73 -3.69
C ALA A 317 27.40 0.00 -4.30
N ILE A 318 26.21 -0.59 -4.20
CA ILE A 318 24.95 0.00 -4.66
C ILE A 318 24.67 1.30 -3.92
N MET A 319 24.80 1.34 -2.58
CA MET A 319 24.54 2.57 -1.82
C MET A 319 25.52 3.69 -2.14
N ASN A 320 26.80 3.37 -2.40
CA ASN A 320 27.78 4.35 -2.86
C ASN A 320 27.47 4.87 -4.27
N PHE A 321 27.09 3.99 -5.18
CA PHE A 321 26.60 4.37 -6.51
C PHE A 321 25.37 5.28 -6.39
N SER A 322 24.35 4.88 -5.62
CA SER A 322 23.10 5.62 -5.45
C SER A 322 23.33 7.04 -4.94
N ARG A 323 24.16 7.21 -3.90
CA ARG A 323 24.53 8.54 -3.37
C ARG A 323 25.28 9.39 -4.40
N THR A 324 26.13 8.77 -5.22
CA THR A 324 26.90 9.48 -6.24
C THR A 324 25.99 9.94 -7.37
N ALA A 325 25.14 9.05 -7.87
CA ALA A 325 24.15 9.35 -8.90
C ALA A 325 23.14 10.41 -8.43
N GLN A 326 22.65 10.33 -7.19
CA GLN A 326 21.75 11.34 -6.62
C GLN A 326 22.38 12.73 -6.61
N LYS A 327 23.65 12.85 -6.19
CA LYS A 327 24.38 14.14 -6.18
C LYS A 327 24.51 14.79 -7.56
N MET A 328 24.49 14.00 -8.63
CA MET A 328 24.50 14.51 -10.01
C MET A 328 23.08 14.83 -10.51
N TYR A 329 22.11 14.02 -10.11
CA TYR A 329 20.72 14.10 -10.55
C TYR A 329 19.98 15.27 -9.90
N GLN A 330 20.05 15.43 -8.58
CA GLN A 330 19.27 16.43 -7.82
C GLN A 330 19.51 17.86 -8.31
N PRO A 331 20.76 18.36 -8.42
CA PRO A 331 20.98 19.74 -8.86
C PRO A 331 20.41 20.00 -10.26
N THR A 332 20.48 19.00 -11.14
CA THR A 332 19.94 19.13 -12.50
C THR A 332 18.42 19.28 -12.48
N VAL A 333 17.71 18.42 -11.75
CA VAL A 333 16.24 18.45 -11.70
C VAL A 333 15.72 19.66 -10.94
N GLU A 334 16.35 20.00 -9.81
CA GLU A 334 15.99 21.18 -9.01
C GLU A 334 16.15 22.47 -9.82
N SER A 335 17.18 22.58 -10.67
CA SER A 335 17.38 23.75 -11.55
C SER A 335 16.30 23.95 -12.62
N ILE A 336 15.54 22.90 -12.95
CA ILE A 336 14.45 22.94 -13.93
C ILE A 336 13.09 23.17 -13.24
N ALA A 337 13.01 22.89 -11.94
CA ALA A 337 11.78 23.01 -11.14
C ALA A 337 11.57 24.42 -10.57
N THR A 338 12.61 25.27 -10.58
CA THR A 338 12.54 26.72 -10.34
C THR A 338 12.27 27.48 -11.61
#